data_AF-A0A1B7UQF8-F1
#
_entry.id   AF-A0A1B7UQF8-F1
#
_cell.length_a   1.000
_cell.length_b   1.000
_cell.length_c   1.000
_cell.angle_alpha   90.00
_cell.angle_beta   90.00
_cell.angle_gamma   90.00
#
_symmetry.space_group_name_H-M   'P 1'
#
loop_
_entity.id
_entity.type
_entity.pdbx_description
1 polymer ?
#
loop_
_entity_poly.entity_id
_entity_poly.type
_entity_poly.pdbx_seq_one_letter_code
_entity_poly.pdbx_strand_id
1 'polypeptide(L)'
;MKKLTTLLICSIFTFPVLAQETQLVNADASIFSEICIAAATSDAELKQKALQYKFGEAELANFTCNGLSLEKFAKKFKQSAGENSTKVAVFAFDKKMENVETEICVAAATSNEAFASLQNTLKKPAQFYNDVSCNDVPLRLFAKKHGNKEFKL
;
A
#
# COMPACT_ATOMS: atom_id res chain seq x y z
N MET A 1 -29.99 53.71 -32.77
CA MET A 1 -30.42 52.38 -32.28
C MET A 1 -29.22 51.73 -31.59
N LYS A 2 -29.24 51.65 -30.25
CA LYS A 2 -28.14 51.14 -29.43
C LYS A 2 -28.26 49.61 -29.34
N LYS A 3 -27.24 48.87 -29.79
CA LYS A 3 -27.14 47.42 -29.53
C LYS A 3 -26.33 47.23 -28.24
N LEU A 4 -26.97 46.66 -27.22
CA LEU A 4 -26.36 46.34 -25.94
C LEU A 4 -25.87 44.89 -26.01
N THR A 5 -24.56 44.69 -26.05
CA THR A 5 -23.91 43.38 -25.97
C THR A 5 -23.73 43.01 -24.50
N THR A 6 -24.54 42.07 -24.01
CA THR A 6 -24.44 41.53 -22.65
C THR A 6 -23.30 40.50 -22.61
N LEU A 7 -22.19 40.84 -21.94
CA LEU A 7 -21.07 39.94 -21.69
C LEU A 7 -21.41 39.10 -20.44
N LEU A 8 -21.68 37.81 -20.63
CA LEU A 8 -21.94 36.87 -19.54
C LEU A 8 -20.59 36.43 -18.93
N ILE A 9 -20.25 36.99 -17.77
CA ILE A 9 -19.04 36.65 -17.02
C ILE A 9 -19.31 35.35 -16.24
N CYS A 10 -18.91 34.21 -16.80
CA CYS A 10 -18.85 32.93 -16.08
C CYS A 10 -17.72 33.02 -15.03
N SER A 11 -18.08 33.33 -13.79
CA SER A 11 -17.17 33.28 -12.65
C SER A 11 -16.92 31.81 -12.29
N ILE A 12 -15.72 31.32 -12.63
CA ILE A 12 -15.27 29.97 -12.29
C ILE A 12 -14.86 29.99 -10.82
N PHE A 13 -15.72 29.49 -9.93
CA PHE A 13 -15.37 29.27 -8.53
C PHE A 13 -14.37 28.10 -8.45
N THR A 14 -13.08 28.40 -8.32
CA THR A 14 -12.08 27.39 -7.94
C THR A 14 -12.17 27.19 -6.43
N PHE A 15 -12.91 26.16 -5.99
CA PHE A 15 -12.84 25.71 -4.61
C PHE A 15 -11.44 25.15 -4.36
N PRO A 16 -10.69 25.62 -3.35
CA PRO A 16 -9.48 24.94 -2.93
C PRO A 16 -9.90 23.57 -2.37
N VAL A 17 -9.57 22.50 -3.10
CA VAL A 17 -9.65 21.14 -2.54
C VAL A 17 -8.55 21.05 -1.50
N LEU A 18 -8.96 21.11 -0.23
CA LEU A 18 -8.07 20.84 0.89
C LEU A 18 -7.69 19.36 0.84
N ALA A 19 -6.52 19.05 0.29
CA ALA A 19 -5.96 17.71 0.34
C ALA A 19 -5.66 17.39 1.81
N GLN A 20 -6.38 16.42 2.37
CA GLN A 20 -6.04 15.88 3.69
C GLN A 20 -4.68 15.22 3.60
N GLU A 21 -3.80 15.54 4.52
CA GLU A 21 -2.51 14.88 4.58
C GLU A 21 -2.65 13.46 5.13
N THR A 22 -1.63 12.62 4.89
CA THR A 22 -1.66 11.23 5.33
C THR A 22 -0.51 10.99 6.30
N GLN A 23 -0.84 10.56 7.51
CA GLN A 23 0.14 10.11 8.49
C GLN A 23 0.30 8.61 8.31
N LEU A 24 1.47 8.18 7.87
CA LEU A 24 1.79 6.76 7.83
C LEU A 24 2.11 6.27 9.25
N VAL A 25 1.58 5.11 9.62
CA VAL A 25 1.86 4.45 10.90
C VAL A 25 2.31 3.03 10.66
N ASN A 26 3.36 2.62 11.37
CA ASN A 26 3.86 1.25 11.35
C ASN A 26 2.86 0.34 12.09
N ALA A 27 2.07 -0.44 11.34
CA ALA A 27 0.96 -1.19 11.90
C ALA A 27 1.32 -2.61 12.34
N ASP A 28 2.44 -3.14 11.87
CA ASP A 28 2.98 -4.46 12.26
C ASP A 28 4.24 -4.38 13.13
N ALA A 29 4.65 -3.17 13.53
CA ALA A 29 5.84 -2.89 14.32
C ALA A 29 7.14 -3.45 13.71
N SER A 30 7.17 -3.68 12.39
CA SER A 30 8.28 -4.32 11.72
C SER A 30 9.28 -3.29 11.16
N ILE A 31 10.55 -3.69 11.05
CA ILE A 31 11.56 -2.90 10.35
C ILE A 31 11.22 -2.71 8.86
N PHE A 32 10.42 -3.64 8.30
CA PHE A 32 9.98 -3.63 6.91
C PHE A 32 9.00 -2.47 6.68
N SER A 33 8.06 -2.27 7.59
CA SER A 33 7.13 -1.13 7.54
C SER A 33 7.85 0.21 7.76
N GLU A 34 8.93 0.25 8.53
CA GLU A 34 9.79 1.44 8.65
C GLU A 34 10.46 1.81 7.32
N ILE A 35 10.89 0.82 6.52
CA ILE A 35 11.43 1.05 5.16
C ILE A 35 10.36 1.68 4.26
N CYS A 36 9.12 1.19 4.33
CA CYS A 36 8.00 1.76 3.57
C CYS A 36 7.70 3.21 3.94
N ILE A 37 7.67 3.51 5.24
CA ILE A 37 7.43 4.87 5.73
C ILE A 37 8.55 5.79 5.25
N ALA A 38 9.81 5.38 5.41
CA ALA A 38 10.97 6.15 4.97
C ALA A 38 10.97 6.42 3.47
N ALA A 39 10.57 5.44 2.65
CA ALA A 39 10.40 5.62 1.21
C ALA A 39 9.36 6.69 0.87
N ALA A 40 8.26 6.76 1.62
CA ALA A 40 7.23 7.78 1.42
C ALA A 40 7.62 9.16 1.98
N THR A 41 8.55 9.23 2.93
CA THR A 41 9.05 10.52 3.41
C THR A 41 10.05 11.14 2.43
N SER A 42 11.16 10.46 2.14
CA SER A 42 12.20 10.96 1.22
C SER A 42 13.22 9.89 0.82
N ASP A 43 13.90 10.10 -0.30
CA ASP A 43 15.02 9.25 -0.73
C ASP A 43 16.16 9.21 0.30
N ALA A 44 16.38 10.32 1.02
CA ALA A 44 17.41 10.42 2.05
C ALA A 44 17.08 9.54 3.26
N GLU A 45 15.83 9.59 3.73
CA GLU A 45 15.37 8.73 4.82
C GLU A 45 15.38 7.25 4.43
N LEU A 46 14.94 6.92 3.22
CA LEU A 46 15.01 5.56 2.70
C LEU A 46 16.45 5.03 2.73
N LYS A 47 17.41 5.81 2.22
CA LYS A 47 18.83 5.43 2.25
C LYS A 47 19.36 5.24 3.67
N GLN A 48 19.01 6.14 4.58
CA GLN A 48 19.43 6.05 5.98
C GLN A 48 18.88 4.78 6.64
N LYS A 49 17.59 4.49 6.48
CA LYS A 49 16.95 3.30 7.06
C LYS A 49 17.43 2.01 6.40
N ALA A 50 17.63 2.00 5.08
CA ALA A 50 18.19 0.86 4.37
C ALA A 50 19.59 0.51 4.90
N LEU A 51 20.46 1.51 5.09
CA LEU A 51 21.78 1.31 5.71
C LEU A 51 21.67 0.81 7.15
N GLN A 52 20.80 1.43 7.96
CA GLN A 52 20.59 1.04 9.35
C GLN A 52 20.18 -0.43 9.49
N TYR A 53 19.28 -0.91 8.62
CA TYR A 53 18.74 -2.26 8.64
C TYR A 53 19.45 -3.23 7.69
N LYS A 54 20.51 -2.78 7.01
CA LYS A 54 21.35 -3.57 6.10
C LYS A 54 20.61 -4.13 4.87
N PHE A 55 19.61 -3.39 4.36
CA PHE A 55 18.96 -3.72 3.09
C PHE A 55 19.88 -3.38 1.91
N GLY A 56 20.05 -4.34 0.99
CA GLY A 56 20.76 -4.13 -0.26
C GLY A 56 19.88 -3.54 -1.37
N GLU A 57 20.49 -2.99 -2.43
CA GLU A 57 19.74 -2.41 -3.55
C GLU A 57 18.83 -3.43 -4.26
N ALA A 58 19.31 -4.66 -4.47
CA ALA A 58 18.53 -5.73 -5.09
C ALA A 58 17.32 -6.16 -4.24
N GLU A 59 17.45 -6.07 -2.91
CA GLU A 59 16.36 -6.36 -1.98
C GLU A 59 15.32 -5.25 -2.03
N LEU A 60 15.75 -3.98 -1.98
CA LEU A 60 14.87 -2.82 -2.12
C LEU A 60 14.12 -2.80 -3.46
N ALA A 61 14.75 -3.25 -4.55
CA ALA A 61 14.12 -3.30 -5.88
C ALA A 61 12.89 -4.21 -5.92
N ASN A 62 12.86 -5.28 -5.10
CA ASN A 62 11.75 -6.23 -5.02
C ASN A 62 10.83 -5.97 -3.82
N PHE A 63 11.11 -4.93 -3.04
CA PHE A 63 10.40 -4.63 -1.81
C PHE A 63 9.01 -4.06 -2.08
N THR A 64 8.03 -4.49 -1.29
CA THR A 64 6.64 -4.01 -1.42
C THR A 64 6.05 -3.54 -0.10
N CYS A 65 5.19 -2.53 -0.20
CA CYS A 65 4.52 -1.83 0.90
C CYS A 65 3.03 -1.76 0.60
N ASN A 66 2.21 -2.42 1.42
CA ASN A 66 0.78 -2.59 1.16
C ASN A 66 0.51 -3.04 -0.30
N GLY A 67 1.37 -3.91 -0.83
CA GLY A 67 1.24 -4.42 -2.19
C GLY A 67 1.81 -3.58 -3.32
N LEU A 68 2.37 -2.40 -3.03
CA LEU A 68 2.95 -1.52 -4.02
C LEU A 68 4.48 -1.61 -3.96
N SER A 69 5.16 -1.50 -5.10
CA SER A 69 6.62 -1.28 -5.09
C SER A 69 6.96 -0.01 -4.30
N LEU A 70 8.17 0.07 -3.74
CA LEU A 70 8.61 1.26 -2.98
C LEU A 70 8.37 2.57 -3.73
N GLU A 71 8.68 2.63 -5.03
CA GLU A 71 8.46 3.81 -5.86
C GLU A 71 6.97 4.19 -5.95
N LYS A 72 6.10 3.21 -6.24
CA LYS A 72 4.65 3.43 -6.34
C LYS A 72 4.06 3.86 -5.00
N PHE A 73 4.52 3.23 -3.92
CA PHE A 73 4.11 3.56 -2.56
C PHE A 73 4.53 4.98 -2.20
N ALA A 74 5.80 5.33 -2.40
CA ALA A 74 6.35 6.65 -2.14
C ALA A 74 5.61 7.76 -2.91
N LYS A 75 5.36 7.52 -4.20
CA LYS A 75 4.59 8.46 -5.04
C LYS A 75 3.16 8.65 -4.54
N LYS A 76 2.52 7.59 -4.05
CA LYS A 76 1.13 7.62 -3.56
C LYS A 76 1.00 8.32 -2.21
N PHE A 77 1.98 8.14 -1.32
CA PHE A 77 1.90 8.58 0.07
C PHE A 77 2.93 9.64 0.45
N LYS A 78 3.48 10.34 -0.55
CA LYS A 78 4.48 11.39 -0.32
C LYS A 78 3.95 12.40 0.69
N GLN A 79 4.56 12.45 1.87
CA GLN A 79 4.10 13.32 2.94
C GLN A 79 4.35 14.78 2.56
N SER A 80 3.27 15.57 2.57
CA SER A 80 3.33 17.02 2.73
C SER A 80 3.08 17.33 4.22
N ALA A 81 3.45 18.51 4.71
CA ALA A 81 3.36 18.86 6.13
C ALA A 81 2.18 19.81 6.46
N GLY A 82 1.33 19.41 7.40
CA GLY A 82 0.01 19.99 7.63
C GLY A 82 -0.81 19.22 8.68
N GLU A 83 -1.63 19.97 9.43
CA GLU A 83 -2.11 19.59 10.77
C GLU A 83 -3.34 18.67 10.82
N ASN A 84 -3.91 18.27 9.67
CA ASN A 84 -5.09 17.39 9.63
C ASN A 84 -4.81 16.16 8.78
N SER A 85 -4.20 15.15 9.39
CA SER A 85 -3.78 13.93 8.70
C SER A 85 -4.63 12.70 9.03
N THR A 86 -4.95 11.92 8.01
CA THR A 86 -5.56 10.59 8.17
C THR A 86 -4.48 9.54 8.42
N LYS A 87 -4.67 8.68 9.43
CA LYS A 87 -3.72 7.60 9.72
C LYS A 87 -3.85 6.46 8.72
N VAL A 88 -2.78 6.18 8.00
CA VAL A 88 -2.67 5.05 7.06
C VAL A 88 -1.79 3.98 7.69
N ALA A 89 -2.37 2.81 7.93
CA ALA A 89 -1.64 1.64 8.39
C ALA A 89 -0.73 1.10 7.29
N VAL A 90 0.56 1.01 7.59
CA VAL A 90 1.58 0.43 6.71
C VAL A 90 1.93 -0.97 7.20
N PHE A 91 1.90 -1.91 6.26
CA PHE A 91 2.26 -3.31 6.46
C PHE A 91 3.29 -3.71 5.41
N ALA A 92 4.30 -4.45 5.85
CA ALA A 92 5.29 -5.05 4.99
C ALA A 92 5.61 -6.47 5.47
N PHE A 93 5.69 -7.39 4.52
CA PHE A 93 5.86 -8.80 4.82
C PHE A 93 7.27 -9.27 4.51
N ASP A 94 7.86 -9.93 5.50
CA ASP A 94 9.10 -10.69 5.34
C ASP A 94 8.76 -12.16 5.10
N LYS A 95 9.13 -12.66 3.92
CA LYS A 95 8.92 -14.07 3.57
C LYS A 95 10.06 -14.89 4.15
N LYS A 96 9.85 -15.41 5.36
CA LYS A 96 10.83 -16.30 6.01
C LYS A 96 10.94 -17.68 5.38
N MET A 97 9.93 -18.09 4.61
CA MET A 97 9.88 -19.37 3.92
C MET A 97 9.43 -19.15 2.47
N GLU A 98 10.17 -19.73 1.53
CA GLU A 98 9.77 -19.79 0.13
C GLU A 98 8.87 -21.02 -0.09
N ASN A 99 7.61 -20.91 0.35
CA ASN A 99 6.61 -21.93 0.09
C ASN A 99 5.30 -21.30 -0.41
N VAL A 100 4.48 -22.14 -1.05
CA VAL A 100 3.23 -21.72 -1.69
C VAL A 100 2.26 -21.08 -0.70
N GLU A 101 2.20 -21.57 0.55
CA GLU A 101 1.33 -21.00 1.59
C GLU A 101 1.76 -19.58 1.97
N THR A 102 3.06 -19.34 2.13
CA THR A 102 3.61 -18.01 2.41
C THR A 102 3.30 -17.05 1.26
N GLU A 103 3.45 -17.50 0.01
CA GLU A 103 3.08 -16.70 -1.17
C GLU A 103 1.58 -16.36 -1.19
N ILE A 104 0.72 -17.32 -0.84
CA ILE A 104 -0.72 -17.10 -0.73
C ILE A 104 -1.06 -16.06 0.33
N CYS A 105 -0.48 -16.18 1.52
CA CYS A 105 -0.68 -15.24 2.62
C CYS A 105 -0.29 -13.81 2.24
N VAL A 106 0.91 -13.67 1.64
CA VAL A 106 1.41 -12.37 1.20
C VAL A 106 0.53 -11.79 0.09
N ALA A 107 0.17 -12.59 -0.92
CA ALA A 107 -0.67 -12.13 -2.02
C ALA A 107 -2.07 -11.71 -1.56
N ALA A 108 -2.69 -12.48 -0.67
CA ALA A 108 -4.02 -12.17 -0.13
C ALA A 108 -4.03 -10.89 0.69
N ALA A 109 -3.03 -10.69 1.57
CA ALA A 109 -2.92 -9.48 2.36
C ALA A 109 -2.51 -8.25 1.55
N THR A 110 -1.81 -8.47 0.44
CA THR A 110 -1.39 -7.44 -0.50
C THR A 110 -2.58 -6.80 -1.21
N SER A 111 -3.31 -7.56 -2.04
CA SER A 111 -4.47 -7.05 -2.77
C SER A 111 -5.27 -8.17 -3.42
N ASN A 112 -6.51 -7.87 -3.85
CA ASN A 112 -7.33 -8.84 -4.59
C ASN A 112 -6.68 -9.19 -5.94
N GLU A 113 -6.04 -8.23 -6.59
CA GLU A 113 -5.36 -8.41 -7.88
C GLU A 113 -4.13 -9.31 -7.75
N ALA A 114 -3.32 -9.11 -6.71
CA ALA A 114 -2.16 -9.97 -6.45
C ALA A 114 -2.58 -11.40 -6.12
N PHE A 115 -3.62 -11.56 -5.30
CA PHE A 115 -4.18 -12.89 -5.02
C PHE A 115 -4.74 -13.54 -6.29
N ALA A 116 -5.52 -12.82 -7.10
CA ALA A 116 -6.05 -13.34 -8.36
C ALA A 116 -4.94 -13.74 -9.35
N SER A 117 -3.87 -12.94 -9.43
CA SER A 117 -2.69 -13.28 -10.23
C SER A 117 -2.05 -14.59 -9.77
N LEU A 118 -1.90 -14.78 -8.45
CA LEU A 118 -1.39 -16.03 -7.89
C LEU A 118 -2.33 -17.22 -8.15
N GLN A 119 -3.66 -17.03 -8.05
CA GLN A 119 -4.63 -18.07 -8.35
C GLN A 119 -4.51 -18.57 -9.80
N ASN A 120 -4.34 -17.65 -10.76
CA ASN A 120 -4.13 -18.00 -12.17
C ASN A 120 -2.86 -18.82 -12.40
N THR A 121 -1.82 -18.57 -11.60
CA THR A 121 -0.56 -19.32 -11.64
C THR A 121 -0.71 -20.72 -11.03
N LEU A 122 -1.31 -20.81 -9.85
CA LEU A 122 -1.39 -22.06 -9.08
C LEU A 122 -2.49 -23.02 -9.56
N LYS A 123 -3.56 -22.49 -10.17
CA LYS A 123 -4.72 -23.24 -10.70
C LYS A 123 -5.31 -24.25 -9.70
N LYS A 124 -5.35 -23.89 -8.42
CA LYS A 124 -5.94 -24.72 -7.36
C LYS A 124 -7.45 -24.48 -7.26
N PRO A 125 -8.25 -25.47 -6.80
CA PRO A 125 -9.69 -25.28 -6.59
C PRO A 125 -9.96 -24.28 -5.47
N ALA A 126 -11.12 -23.62 -5.48
CA ALA A 126 -11.51 -22.65 -4.45
C ALA A 126 -11.39 -23.22 -3.02
N GLN A 127 -11.76 -24.50 -2.83
CA GLN A 127 -11.68 -25.18 -1.53
C GLN A 127 -10.26 -25.21 -0.95
N PHE A 128 -9.23 -25.33 -1.80
CA PHE A 128 -7.84 -25.32 -1.34
C PHE A 128 -7.50 -24.03 -0.60
N TYR A 129 -8.00 -22.88 -1.05
CA TYR A 129 -7.74 -21.59 -0.43
C TYR A 129 -8.54 -21.37 0.86
N ASN A 130 -9.68 -22.04 1.03
CA ASN A 130 -10.45 -22.01 2.28
C ASN A 130 -9.71 -22.67 3.44
N ASP A 131 -8.84 -23.64 3.13
CA ASP A 131 -8.10 -24.42 4.12
C ASP A 131 -6.74 -23.77 4.48
N VAL A 132 -6.32 -22.71 3.77
CA VAL A 132 -5.08 -21.99 4.05
C VAL A 132 -5.21 -21.11 5.29
N SER A 133 -4.22 -21.20 6.17
CA SER A 133 -4.06 -20.34 7.34
C SER A 133 -2.70 -19.63 7.33
N CYS A 134 -2.69 -18.39 7.80
CA CYS A 134 -1.53 -17.51 7.86
C CYS A 134 -1.29 -17.10 9.31
N ASN A 135 -0.21 -17.58 9.93
CA ASN A 135 0.06 -17.40 11.36
C ASN A 135 -1.16 -17.79 12.22
N ASP A 136 -1.68 -18.99 11.99
CA ASP A 136 -2.86 -19.56 12.68
C ASP A 136 -4.17 -18.78 12.48
N VAL A 137 -4.21 -17.87 11.51
CA VAL A 137 -5.41 -17.09 11.16
C VAL A 137 -5.91 -17.51 9.78
N PRO A 138 -7.21 -17.82 9.59
CA PRO A 138 -7.77 -18.13 8.29
C PRO A 138 -7.43 -17.06 7.24
N LEU A 139 -7.07 -17.47 6.02
CA LEU A 139 -6.57 -16.59 4.95
C LEU A 139 -7.42 -15.32 4.77
N ARG A 140 -8.75 -15.46 4.78
CA ARG A 140 -9.67 -14.32 4.65
C ARG A 140 -9.54 -13.30 5.77
N LEU A 141 -9.40 -13.76 7.01
CA LEU A 141 -9.27 -12.87 8.17
C LEU A 141 -7.89 -12.22 8.20
N PHE A 142 -6.86 -12.98 7.86
CA PHE A 142 -5.50 -12.48 7.75
C PHE A 142 -5.40 -11.33 6.74
N ALA A 143 -5.90 -11.55 5.52
CA ALA A 143 -5.87 -10.54 4.46
C ALA A 143 -6.55 -9.23 4.87
N LYS A 144 -7.74 -9.32 5.48
CA LYS A 144 -8.49 -8.16 5.98
C LYS A 144 -7.80 -7.44 7.12
N LYS A 145 -7.12 -8.18 7.99
CA LYS A 145 -6.36 -7.59 9.09
C LYS A 145 -5.19 -6.76 8.56
N HIS A 146 -4.51 -7.23 7.52
CA HIS A 146 -3.23 -6.69 7.07
C HIS A 146 -3.28 -5.88 5.75
N GLY A 147 -4.40 -5.23 5.46
CA GLY A 147 -4.48 -4.18 4.44
C GLY A 147 -5.56 -4.39 3.38
N ASN A 148 -5.91 -5.64 3.08
CA ASN A 148 -6.91 -5.96 2.07
C ASN A 148 -8.32 -6.10 2.68
N LYS A 149 -8.92 -4.98 3.10
CA LYS A 149 -10.22 -4.93 3.80
C LYS A 149 -11.38 -5.57 3.02
N GLU A 150 -11.31 -5.47 1.69
CA GLU A 150 -12.32 -5.99 0.77
C GLU A 150 -12.01 -7.41 0.28
N PHE A 151 -11.05 -8.11 0.89
CA PHE A 151 -10.67 -9.45 0.47
C PHE A 151 -11.84 -10.45 0.53
N LYS A 152 -11.96 -11.21 -0.55
CA LYS A 152 -12.94 -12.29 -0.74
C LYS A 152 -12.21 -13.50 -1.35
N LEU A 153 -12.59 -14.69 -0.89
CA LEU A 153 -12.16 -15.97 -1.45
C LEU A 153 -13.11 -16.38 -2.57
#